data_AF-Q16TQ2-F1
#
_entry.id   AF-Q16TQ2-F1
#
_cell.length_a   1.000
_cell.length_b   1.000
_cell.length_c   1.000
_cell.angle_alpha   90.00
_cell.angle_beta   90.00
_cell.angle_gamma   90.00
#
_symmetry.space_group_name_H-M   'P 1'
#
loop_
_entity.id
_entity.type
_entity.pdbx_description
1 polymer ?
#
loop_
_entity_poly.entity_id
_entity_poly.type
_entity_poly.pdbx_seq_one_letter_code
_entity_poly.pdbx_strand_id
1 'polypeptide(L)'
;MKSAKLQAALAKRREAEQIKFQKSAAVERYYDQWSRITSRFDSWNSPQFYRQAEEAARQREEAEKREAAINERREKLRVQLQQEKDDFQREIKEKNRPKPKPIPTELLEGVRSRLNDVEEAKRRVDLEARLYTKWRMSYDRDAVILDSKNSNQAMAKLNWLDRQVELQLQNEKERKENQEREIRLHEEARRHEELLLEKNKLREQQIKELRVHQEVHVKELKAREQEMNELKMYEMRLSTKKEEFEKELEQLRVYNDRRRDRIVAMHNLRRIKMLLRERSEAVRNDLKHDLQLLKRIAIDNPESNESIDYLRKKFQLQYDLEVEQQTAIETMYESEAKHNLSKWEDKWNEEALIREQQLRCLLEDRIIDFETKLMDTIQRQRDLIEVRETHIKAIESANQQLKELMSEKARDTTVVGSSNQIRELLVQKDNGAKLSDSRPSTQNSHRSSTFSSIFPFDDLSVRDLKLSERKTPDDGDGSTGTLSVPKFGRKKVAWC
;
A
#
# COMPACT_ATOMS: atom_id res chain seq x y z
N MET A 1 -40.49 5.83 58.71
CA MET A 1 -40.49 4.40 58.33
C MET A 1 -41.42 4.03 57.16
N LYS A 2 -42.66 4.54 57.06
CA LYS A 2 -43.60 4.17 55.97
C LYS A 2 -43.23 4.76 54.59
N SER A 3 -42.69 5.98 54.54
CA SER A 3 -42.26 6.65 53.28
C SER A 3 -41.08 5.94 52.59
N ALA A 4 -40.07 5.52 53.34
CA ALA A 4 -38.93 4.79 52.79
C ALA A 4 -39.31 3.42 52.18
N LYS A 5 -40.29 2.73 52.78
CA LYS A 5 -40.84 1.48 52.22
C LYS A 5 -41.60 1.71 50.91
N LEU A 6 -42.30 2.85 50.78
CA LEU A 6 -42.99 3.23 49.55
C LEU A 6 -42.01 3.58 48.42
N GLN A 7 -40.95 4.34 48.72
CA GLN A 7 -39.90 4.67 47.74
C GLN A 7 -39.15 3.42 47.26
N ALA A 8 -38.83 2.49 48.17
CA ALA A 8 -38.20 1.22 47.81
C ALA A 8 -39.11 0.34 46.91
N ALA A 9 -40.43 0.35 47.15
CA ALA A 9 -41.39 -0.37 46.31
C ALA A 9 -41.50 0.25 44.90
N LEU A 10 -41.48 1.58 44.79
CA LEU A 10 -41.48 2.28 43.49
C LEU A 10 -40.18 2.06 42.72
N ALA A 11 -39.02 2.03 43.39
CA ALA A 11 -37.74 1.71 42.78
C ALA A 11 -37.74 0.28 42.20
N LYS A 12 -38.18 -0.71 42.99
CA LYS A 12 -38.33 -2.11 42.53
C LYS A 12 -39.27 -2.24 41.34
N ARG A 13 -40.36 -1.45 41.31
CA ARG A 13 -41.29 -1.44 40.16
C ARG A 13 -40.62 -0.90 38.89
N ARG A 14 -39.86 0.20 39.00
CA ARG A 14 -39.12 0.77 37.86
C ARG A 14 -38.04 -0.19 37.35
N GLU A 15 -37.29 -0.83 38.24
CA GLU A 15 -36.30 -1.86 37.88
C GLU A 15 -36.96 -3.04 37.16
N ALA A 16 -38.10 -3.53 37.66
CA ALA A 16 -38.83 -4.61 37.01
C ALA A 16 -39.37 -4.23 35.61
N GLU A 17 -39.84 -2.99 35.44
CA GLU A 17 -40.27 -2.46 34.14
C GLU A 17 -39.09 -2.33 33.17
N GLN A 18 -37.92 -1.86 33.63
CA GLN A 18 -36.71 -1.76 32.82
C GLN A 18 -36.17 -3.14 32.40
N ILE A 19 -36.20 -4.13 33.30
CA ILE A 19 -35.82 -5.51 32.97
C ILE A 19 -36.77 -6.11 31.93
N LYS A 20 -38.08 -5.85 32.03
CA LYS A 20 -39.04 -6.29 31.02
C LYS A 20 -38.75 -5.67 29.65
N PHE A 21 -38.45 -4.37 29.61
CA PHE A 21 -38.09 -3.67 28.38
C PHE A 21 -36.78 -4.20 27.76
N GLN A 22 -35.76 -4.45 28.58
CA GLN A 22 -34.50 -5.03 28.08
C GLN A 22 -34.72 -6.43 27.48
N LYS A 23 -35.57 -7.24 28.12
CA LYS A 23 -35.93 -8.58 27.60
C LYS A 23 -36.69 -8.49 26.28
N SER A 24 -37.67 -7.58 26.14
CA SER A 24 -38.38 -7.41 24.87
C SER A 24 -37.47 -6.90 23.76
N ALA A 25 -36.62 -5.92 24.05
CA ALA A 25 -35.65 -5.38 23.08
C ALA A 25 -34.63 -6.43 22.62
N ALA A 26 -34.20 -7.34 23.50
CA ALA A 26 -33.31 -8.44 23.13
C ALA A 26 -33.99 -9.43 22.18
N VAL A 27 -35.27 -9.73 22.40
CA VAL A 27 -36.07 -10.60 21.53
C VAL A 27 -36.31 -9.95 20.17
N GLU A 28 -36.63 -8.65 20.13
CA GLU A 28 -36.78 -7.90 18.87
C GLU A 28 -35.48 -7.92 18.05
N ARG A 29 -34.33 -7.65 18.68
CA ARG A 29 -33.02 -7.72 18.02
C ARG A 29 -32.73 -9.10 17.44
N TYR A 30 -33.10 -10.16 18.16
CA TYR A 30 -32.96 -11.53 17.68
C TYR A 30 -33.77 -11.74 16.39
N TYR A 31 -35.05 -11.39 16.38
CA TYR A 31 -35.90 -11.56 15.20
C TYR A 31 -35.51 -10.64 14.03
N ASP A 32 -35.05 -9.42 14.28
CA ASP A 32 -34.52 -8.53 13.25
C ASP A 32 -33.26 -9.10 12.58
N GLN A 33 -32.34 -9.65 13.39
CA GLN A 33 -31.14 -10.30 12.88
C GLN A 33 -31.51 -11.51 12.01
N TRP A 34 -32.46 -12.33 12.45
CA TRP A 34 -32.95 -13.47 11.68
C TRP A 34 -33.65 -13.04 10.40
N SER A 35 -34.49 -12.01 10.43
CA SER A 35 -35.16 -11.43 9.26
C SER A 35 -34.17 -10.95 8.19
N ARG A 36 -33.06 -10.33 8.61
CA ARG A 36 -31.98 -9.92 7.69
C ARG A 36 -31.26 -11.12 7.08
N ILE A 37 -31.03 -12.18 7.85
CA ILE A 37 -30.37 -13.40 7.37
C ILE A 37 -31.28 -14.13 6.36
N THR A 38 -32.56 -14.28 6.67
CA THR A 38 -33.53 -14.94 5.78
C THR A 38 -33.80 -14.12 4.52
N SER A 39 -33.84 -12.79 4.60
CA SER A 39 -33.99 -11.93 3.42
C SER A 39 -32.85 -12.10 2.40
N ARG A 40 -31.60 -12.28 2.86
CA ARG A 40 -30.48 -12.59 1.96
C ARG A 40 -30.62 -13.97 1.32
N PHE A 41 -31.08 -14.96 2.08
CA PHE A 41 -31.34 -16.29 1.57
C PHE A 41 -32.46 -16.29 0.51
N ASP A 42 -33.54 -15.54 0.74
CA ASP A 42 -34.62 -15.35 -0.23
C ASP A 42 -34.14 -14.62 -1.48
N SER A 43 -33.22 -13.65 -1.33
CA SER A 43 -32.61 -12.95 -2.47
C SER A 43 -31.74 -13.87 -3.33
N TRP A 44 -31.03 -14.83 -2.73
CA TRP A 44 -30.17 -15.78 -3.44
C TRP A 44 -30.94 -16.94 -4.08
N ASN A 45 -32.10 -17.30 -3.51
CA ASN A 45 -33.01 -18.27 -4.11
C ASN A 45 -34.07 -17.64 -5.02
N SER A 46 -34.03 -16.31 -5.19
CA SER A 46 -34.92 -15.63 -6.12
C SER A 46 -34.58 -15.99 -7.57
N PRO A 47 -35.57 -16.38 -8.39
CA PRO A 47 -35.37 -16.61 -9.83
C PRO A 47 -34.73 -15.42 -10.55
N GLN A 48 -34.87 -14.20 -10.02
CA GLN A 48 -34.25 -13.01 -10.58
C GLN A 48 -32.72 -12.99 -10.42
N PHE A 49 -32.19 -13.53 -9.31
CA PHE A 49 -30.75 -13.60 -9.09
C PHE A 49 -30.07 -14.53 -10.10
N TYR A 50 -30.66 -15.69 -10.36
CA TYR A 50 -30.15 -16.62 -11.37
C TYR A 50 -30.20 -16.03 -12.79
N ARG A 51 -31.25 -15.27 -13.14
CA ARG A 51 -31.32 -14.56 -14.42
C ARG A 51 -30.22 -13.51 -14.56
N GLN A 52 -29.97 -12.72 -13.53
CA GLN A 52 -28.89 -11.73 -13.54
C GLN A 52 -27.50 -12.39 -13.63
N ALA A 53 -27.30 -13.51 -12.93
CA ALA A 53 -26.07 -14.28 -13.03
C ALA A 53 -25.88 -14.89 -14.43
N GLU A 54 -26.96 -15.37 -15.07
CA GLU A 54 -26.93 -15.89 -16.44
C GLU A 54 -26.66 -14.78 -17.47
N GLU A 55 -27.27 -13.61 -17.31
CA GLU A 55 -27.00 -12.42 -18.14
C GLU A 55 -25.54 -11.96 -18.02
N ALA A 56 -25.01 -11.93 -16.81
CA ALA A 56 -23.60 -11.60 -16.57
C ALA A 56 -22.65 -12.64 -17.17
N ALA A 57 -23.02 -13.93 -17.13
CA ALA A 57 -22.25 -15.00 -17.78
C ALA A 57 -22.26 -14.86 -19.30
N ARG A 58 -23.42 -14.57 -19.92
CA ARG A 58 -23.51 -14.31 -21.37
C ARG A 58 -22.69 -13.11 -21.80
N GLN A 59 -22.71 -12.01 -21.04
CA GLN A 59 -21.91 -10.83 -21.36
C GLN A 59 -20.40 -11.11 -21.33
N ARG A 60 -19.94 -11.96 -20.39
CA ARG A 60 -18.53 -12.40 -20.36
C ARG A 60 -18.17 -13.26 -21.57
N GLU A 61 -19.03 -14.21 -21.93
CA GLU A 61 -18.81 -15.06 -23.10
C GLU A 61 -18.78 -14.24 -24.40
N GLU A 62 -19.64 -13.24 -24.53
CA GLU A 62 -19.60 -12.31 -25.67
C GLU A 62 -18.34 -11.45 -25.70
N ALA A 63 -17.85 -10.99 -24.55
CA ALA A 63 -16.62 -10.23 -24.46
C ALA A 63 -15.40 -11.09 -24.87
N GLU A 64 -15.33 -12.33 -24.39
CA GLU A 64 -14.29 -13.29 -24.77
C GLU A 64 -14.31 -13.58 -26.28
N LYS A 65 -15.50 -13.78 -26.88
CA LYS A 65 -15.63 -13.96 -28.34
C LYS A 65 -15.16 -12.74 -29.12
N ARG A 66 -15.43 -11.52 -28.63
CA ARG A 66 -14.93 -10.28 -29.26
C ARG A 66 -13.42 -10.16 -29.16
N GLU A 67 -12.82 -10.48 -28.01
CA GLU A 67 -11.37 -10.49 -27.85
C GLU A 67 -10.69 -11.53 -28.75
N ALA A 68 -11.26 -12.74 -28.84
CA ALA A 68 -10.78 -13.78 -29.74
C ALA A 68 -10.80 -13.31 -31.21
N ALA A 69 -11.89 -12.69 -31.66
CA ALA A 69 -11.99 -12.14 -33.02
C ALA A 69 -10.99 -11.00 -33.29
N ILE A 70 -10.72 -10.14 -32.30
CA ILE A 70 -9.70 -9.09 -32.40
C ILE A 70 -8.30 -9.71 -32.50
N ASN A 71 -8.02 -10.74 -31.72
CA ASN A 71 -6.73 -11.43 -31.75
C ASN A 71 -6.51 -12.16 -33.07
N GLU A 72 -7.53 -12.85 -33.61
CA GLU A 72 -7.46 -13.48 -34.93
C GLU A 72 -7.19 -12.43 -36.03
N ARG A 73 -7.84 -11.26 -35.95
CA ARG A 73 -7.58 -10.15 -36.87
C ARG A 73 -6.14 -9.61 -36.75
N ARG A 74 -5.62 -9.47 -35.53
CA ARG A 74 -4.24 -9.05 -35.27
C ARG A 74 -3.24 -10.05 -35.84
N GLU A 75 -3.53 -11.34 -35.74
CA GLU A 75 -2.68 -12.40 -36.27
C GLU A 75 -2.67 -12.40 -37.80
N LYS A 76 -3.84 -12.25 -38.45
CA LYS A 76 -3.93 -12.05 -39.91
C LYS A 76 -3.13 -10.83 -40.37
N LEU A 77 -3.21 -9.71 -39.65
CA LEU A 77 -2.44 -8.51 -39.96
C LEU A 77 -0.93 -8.71 -39.79
N ARG A 78 -0.48 -9.48 -38.77
CA ARG A 78 0.94 -9.82 -38.62
C ARG A 78 1.45 -10.65 -39.81
N VAL A 79 0.66 -11.63 -40.26
CA VAL A 79 1.02 -12.46 -41.42
C VAL A 79 1.12 -11.62 -42.68
N GLN A 80 0.16 -10.71 -42.92
CA GLN A 80 0.20 -9.78 -44.06
C GLN A 80 1.42 -8.86 -44.01
N LEU A 81 1.73 -8.27 -42.85
CA LEU A 81 2.90 -7.42 -42.68
C LEU A 81 4.21 -8.19 -42.93
N GLN A 82 4.27 -9.47 -42.54
CA GLN A 82 5.43 -10.31 -42.80
C GLN A 82 5.58 -10.61 -44.30
N GLN A 83 4.47 -10.90 -45.00
CA GLN A 83 4.46 -11.09 -46.45
C GLN A 83 4.93 -9.82 -47.18
N GLU A 84 4.42 -8.65 -46.81
CA GLU A 84 4.83 -7.37 -47.40
C GLU A 84 6.32 -7.09 -47.19
N LYS A 85 6.86 -7.42 -46.00
CA LYS A 85 8.31 -7.31 -45.74
C LYS A 85 9.12 -8.24 -46.63
N ASP A 86 8.68 -9.47 -46.81
CA ASP A 86 9.38 -10.46 -47.64
C ASP A 86 9.30 -10.11 -49.13
N ASP A 87 8.16 -9.56 -49.60
CA ASP A 87 7.98 -9.01 -50.94
C ASP A 87 8.87 -7.79 -51.17
N PHE A 88 8.93 -6.86 -50.22
CA PHE A 88 9.79 -5.68 -50.29
C PHE A 88 11.28 -6.06 -50.32
N GLN A 89 11.69 -7.05 -49.52
CA GLN A 89 13.06 -7.57 -49.57
C GLN A 89 13.38 -8.24 -50.91
N ARG A 90 12.41 -8.95 -51.52
CA ARG A 90 12.55 -9.49 -52.89
C ARG A 90 12.72 -8.37 -53.90
N GLU A 91 11.91 -7.31 -53.82
CA GLU A 91 12.01 -6.16 -54.73
C GLU A 91 13.36 -5.44 -54.63
N ILE A 92 13.92 -5.28 -53.42
CA ILE A 92 15.28 -4.75 -53.21
C ILE A 92 16.33 -5.64 -53.87
N LYS A 93 16.22 -6.96 -53.70
CA LYS A 93 17.14 -7.93 -54.33
C LYS A 93 17.05 -7.91 -55.85
N GLU A 94 15.86 -7.72 -56.41
CA GLU A 94 15.66 -7.58 -57.85
C GLU A 94 16.17 -6.24 -58.39
N LYS A 95 15.96 -5.13 -57.67
CA LYS A 95 16.51 -3.81 -58.01
C LYS A 95 18.04 -3.76 -57.98
N ASN A 96 18.67 -4.52 -57.09
CA ASN A 96 20.12 -4.62 -56.96
C ASN A 96 20.75 -5.65 -57.94
N ARG A 97 19.96 -6.33 -58.77
CA ARG A 97 20.46 -7.25 -59.77
C ARG A 97 20.98 -6.45 -60.98
N PRO A 98 22.24 -6.61 -61.41
CA PRO A 98 22.77 -5.85 -62.54
C PRO A 98 21.98 -6.18 -63.82
N LYS A 99 21.37 -5.16 -64.44
CA LYS A 99 20.57 -5.30 -65.66
C LYS A 99 21.50 -5.62 -66.86
N PRO A 100 21.20 -6.65 -67.68
CA PRO A 100 21.92 -6.87 -68.93
C PRO A 100 21.62 -5.71 -69.89
N LYS A 101 22.68 -5.07 -70.41
CA LYS A 101 22.57 -3.96 -71.35
C LYS A 101 22.06 -4.48 -72.71
N PRO A 102 21.07 -3.83 -73.34
CA PRO A 102 20.63 -4.20 -74.68
C PRO A 102 21.71 -3.77 -75.69
N ILE A 103 22.23 -4.75 -76.44
CA ILE A 103 23.20 -4.52 -77.51
C ILE A 103 22.41 -4.19 -78.78
N PRO A 104 22.71 -3.07 -79.48
CA PRO A 104 21.97 -2.65 -80.68
C PRO A 104 22.15 -3.63 -81.84
N THR A 105 21.08 -3.86 -82.60
CA THR A 105 21.04 -4.77 -83.76
C THR A 105 21.93 -4.35 -84.93
N GLU A 106 22.33 -3.08 -85.04
CA GLU A 106 23.34 -2.63 -86.02
C GLU A 106 24.76 -3.09 -85.64
N LEU A 107 25.04 -3.28 -84.34
CA LEU A 107 26.30 -3.86 -83.88
C LEU A 107 26.37 -5.36 -84.22
N LEU A 108 25.22 -6.05 -84.38
CA LEU A 108 25.16 -7.48 -84.73
C LEU A 108 25.43 -7.75 -86.21
N GLU A 109 25.13 -6.82 -87.12
CA GLU A 109 25.48 -6.95 -88.55
C GLU A 109 26.95 -6.65 -88.80
N GLY A 110 27.51 -5.62 -88.15
CA GLY A 110 28.95 -5.38 -88.13
C GLY A 110 29.72 -6.52 -87.45
N VAL A 111 29.16 -7.09 -86.38
CA VAL A 111 29.69 -8.30 -85.75
C VAL A 111 29.56 -9.51 -86.67
N ARG A 112 28.51 -9.68 -87.48
CA ARG A 112 28.40 -10.81 -88.42
C ARG A 112 29.42 -10.74 -89.56
N SER A 113 29.68 -9.56 -90.13
CA SER A 113 30.77 -9.37 -91.11
C SER A 113 32.12 -9.64 -90.46
N ARG A 114 32.37 -9.06 -89.27
CA ARG A 114 33.59 -9.34 -88.50
C ARG A 114 33.67 -10.78 -88.05
N LEU A 115 32.56 -11.48 -87.79
CA LEU A 115 32.55 -12.89 -87.42
C LEU A 115 32.91 -13.75 -88.61
N ASN A 116 32.49 -13.37 -89.82
CA ASN A 116 32.85 -14.07 -91.04
C ASN A 116 34.33 -13.83 -91.40
N ASP A 117 34.81 -12.60 -91.25
CA ASP A 117 36.25 -12.27 -91.39
C ASP A 117 37.08 -12.93 -90.30
N VAL A 118 36.57 -13.00 -89.06
CA VAL A 118 37.19 -13.72 -87.94
C VAL A 118 37.06 -15.22 -88.14
N GLU A 119 36.02 -15.74 -88.78
CA GLU A 119 35.90 -17.17 -89.11
C GLU A 119 36.84 -17.54 -90.25
N GLU A 120 37.05 -16.68 -91.25
CA GLU A 120 38.03 -16.89 -92.30
C GLU A 120 39.46 -16.72 -91.78
N ALA A 121 39.71 -15.70 -90.94
CA ALA A 121 40.97 -15.53 -90.24
C ALA A 121 41.21 -16.68 -89.26
N LYS A 122 40.17 -17.20 -88.58
CA LYS A 122 40.25 -18.38 -87.72
C LYS A 122 40.41 -19.64 -88.53
N ARG A 123 39.84 -19.77 -89.74
CA ARG A 123 40.15 -20.88 -90.65
C ARG A 123 41.60 -20.81 -91.14
N ARG A 124 42.13 -19.61 -91.43
CA ARG A 124 43.55 -19.41 -91.77
C ARG A 124 44.46 -19.71 -90.57
N VAL A 125 44.15 -19.17 -89.40
CA VAL A 125 44.88 -19.43 -88.15
C VAL A 125 44.73 -20.87 -87.71
N ASP A 126 43.60 -21.54 -87.95
CA ASP A 126 43.42 -22.97 -87.66
C ASP A 126 44.15 -23.83 -88.69
N LEU A 127 44.26 -23.42 -89.95
CA LEU A 127 45.10 -24.09 -90.95
C LEU A 127 46.58 -23.87 -90.68
N GLU A 128 46.99 -22.66 -90.29
CA GLU A 128 48.34 -22.32 -89.83
C GLU A 128 48.66 -23.00 -88.51
N ALA A 129 47.74 -23.04 -87.55
CA ALA A 129 47.90 -23.76 -86.29
C ALA A 129 47.90 -25.27 -86.54
N ARG A 130 47.13 -25.80 -87.49
CA ARG A 130 47.24 -27.19 -87.94
C ARG A 130 48.58 -27.44 -88.62
N LEU A 131 49.12 -26.51 -89.40
CA LEU A 131 50.47 -26.58 -89.98
C LEU A 131 51.56 -26.49 -88.91
N TYR A 132 51.46 -25.57 -87.95
CA TYR A 132 52.34 -25.41 -86.79
C TYR A 132 52.23 -26.59 -85.84
N THR A 133 51.05 -27.18 -85.67
CA THR A 133 50.84 -28.42 -84.90
C THR A 133 51.41 -29.60 -85.65
N LYS A 134 51.22 -29.70 -86.98
CA LYS A 134 51.89 -30.72 -87.81
C LYS A 134 53.41 -30.55 -87.77
N TRP A 135 53.91 -29.31 -87.77
CA TRP A 135 55.32 -28.96 -87.71
C TRP A 135 55.92 -29.26 -86.34
N ARG A 136 55.26 -28.88 -85.23
CA ARG A 136 55.64 -29.29 -83.86
C ARG A 136 55.52 -30.79 -83.63
N MET A 137 54.56 -31.47 -84.27
CA MET A 137 54.42 -32.93 -84.24
C MET A 137 55.44 -33.65 -85.12
N SER A 138 56.07 -32.94 -86.06
CA SER A 138 57.22 -33.38 -86.87
C SER A 138 58.57 -32.98 -86.24
N TYR A 139 58.52 -32.12 -85.22
CA TYR A 139 59.64 -31.78 -84.36
C TYR A 139 59.74 -32.84 -83.26
N ASP A 140 60.96 -33.12 -82.82
CA ASP A 140 61.29 -34.24 -81.94
C ASP A 140 60.35 -34.29 -80.71
N ARG A 141 59.49 -35.31 -80.66
CA ARG A 141 58.39 -35.39 -79.67
C ARG A 141 58.92 -35.36 -78.25
N ASP A 142 60.14 -35.84 -78.04
CA ASP A 142 60.73 -35.96 -76.72
C ASP A 142 61.15 -34.59 -76.16
N ALA A 143 61.59 -33.65 -77.00
CA ALA A 143 62.02 -32.31 -76.55
C ALA A 143 60.84 -31.43 -76.08
N VAL A 144 59.70 -31.48 -76.78
CA VAL A 144 58.49 -30.70 -76.41
C VAL A 144 57.81 -31.26 -75.16
N ILE A 145 57.82 -32.59 -75.00
CA ILE A 145 57.29 -33.24 -73.80
C ILE A 145 58.16 -32.93 -72.58
N LEU A 146 59.49 -32.84 -72.73
CA LEU A 146 60.39 -32.52 -71.62
C LEU A 146 60.24 -31.07 -71.15
N ASP A 147 60.19 -30.10 -72.07
CA ASP A 147 60.07 -28.67 -71.75
C ASP A 147 58.70 -28.33 -71.16
N SER A 148 57.62 -28.89 -71.74
CA SER A 148 56.27 -28.71 -71.21
C SER A 148 56.05 -29.41 -69.86
N LYS A 149 56.72 -30.54 -69.59
CA LYS A 149 56.68 -31.17 -68.26
C LYS A 149 57.41 -30.34 -67.21
N ASN A 150 58.57 -29.76 -67.54
CA ASN A 150 59.38 -29.02 -66.59
C ASN A 150 58.82 -27.62 -66.30
N SER A 151 58.48 -26.86 -67.34
CA SER A 151 57.96 -25.48 -67.20
C SER A 151 56.56 -25.46 -66.58
N ASN A 152 55.64 -26.33 -67.02
CA ASN A 152 54.30 -26.36 -66.45
C ASN A 152 54.29 -26.93 -65.02
N GLN A 153 55.16 -27.90 -64.68
CA GLN A 153 55.29 -28.34 -63.28
C GLN A 153 55.88 -27.25 -62.40
N ALA A 154 56.88 -26.49 -62.87
CA ALA A 154 57.46 -25.39 -62.11
C ALA A 154 56.43 -24.28 -61.86
N MET A 155 55.66 -23.88 -62.89
CA MET A 155 54.58 -22.90 -62.73
C MET A 155 53.42 -23.40 -61.88
N ALA A 156 53.06 -24.68 -61.96
CA ALA A 156 52.03 -25.26 -61.10
C ALA A 156 52.49 -25.31 -59.63
N LYS A 157 53.77 -25.61 -59.36
CA LYS A 157 54.35 -25.57 -58.01
C LYS A 157 54.40 -24.16 -57.44
N LEU A 158 54.81 -23.16 -58.25
CA LEU A 158 54.78 -21.76 -57.86
C LEU A 158 53.36 -21.26 -57.58
N ASN A 159 52.40 -21.53 -58.47
CA ASN A 159 50.99 -21.18 -58.23
C ASN A 159 50.42 -21.87 -56.98
N TRP A 160 50.82 -23.11 -56.70
CA TRP A 160 50.40 -23.81 -55.49
C TRP A 160 51.00 -23.19 -54.22
N LEU A 161 52.27 -22.77 -54.26
CA LEU A 161 52.93 -22.06 -53.17
C LEU A 161 52.30 -20.69 -52.94
N ASP A 162 52.08 -19.91 -54.00
CA ASP A 162 51.40 -18.61 -53.93
C ASP A 162 49.98 -18.78 -53.39
N ARG A 163 49.26 -19.81 -53.83
CA ARG A 163 47.93 -20.13 -53.31
C ARG A 163 47.96 -20.48 -51.82
N GLN A 164 48.99 -21.18 -51.35
CA GLN A 164 49.14 -21.48 -49.92
C GLN A 164 49.49 -20.25 -49.10
N VAL A 165 50.38 -19.39 -49.59
CA VAL A 165 50.71 -18.13 -48.93
C VAL A 165 49.48 -17.23 -48.86
N GLU A 166 48.72 -17.11 -49.95
CA GLU A 166 47.48 -16.33 -50.01
C GLU A 166 46.42 -16.87 -49.03
N LEU A 167 46.29 -18.20 -48.93
CA LEU A 167 45.40 -18.86 -47.95
C LEU A 167 45.83 -18.56 -46.51
N GLN A 168 47.14 -18.60 -46.21
CA GLN A 168 47.67 -18.27 -44.88
C GLN A 168 47.41 -16.81 -44.52
N LEU A 169 47.67 -15.89 -45.45
CA LEU A 169 47.47 -14.45 -45.27
C LEU A 169 45.98 -14.11 -45.09
N GLN A 170 45.10 -14.82 -45.80
CA GLN A 170 43.64 -14.70 -45.65
C GLN A 170 43.19 -15.24 -44.29
N ASN A 171 43.68 -16.41 -43.87
CA ASN A 171 43.40 -16.98 -42.55
C ASN A 171 43.90 -16.08 -41.39
N GLU A 172 45.07 -15.44 -41.54
CA GLU A 172 45.58 -14.48 -40.55
C GLU A 172 44.74 -13.21 -40.48
N LYS A 173 44.31 -12.67 -41.63
CA LYS A 173 43.39 -11.52 -41.68
C LYS A 173 42.05 -11.86 -41.04
N GLU A 174 41.46 -13.01 -41.37
CA GLU A 174 40.21 -13.47 -40.76
C GLU A 174 40.36 -13.70 -39.25
N ARG A 175 41.48 -14.25 -38.78
CA ARG A 175 41.76 -14.37 -37.34
C ARG A 175 41.83 -13.02 -36.64
N LYS A 176 42.55 -12.05 -37.20
CA LYS A 176 42.65 -10.70 -36.62
C LYS A 176 41.29 -10.00 -36.60
N GLU A 177 40.53 -10.10 -37.69
CA GLU A 177 39.20 -9.49 -37.76
C GLU A 177 38.22 -10.15 -36.78
N ASN A 178 38.28 -11.46 -36.61
CA ASN A 178 37.48 -12.17 -35.60
C ASN A 178 37.89 -11.78 -34.17
N GLN A 179 39.18 -11.67 -33.88
CA GLN A 179 39.66 -11.19 -32.57
C GLN A 179 39.20 -9.74 -32.30
N GLU A 180 39.26 -8.85 -33.27
CA GLU A 180 38.75 -7.48 -33.12
C GLU A 180 37.23 -7.45 -32.88
N ARG A 181 36.47 -8.30 -33.58
CA ARG A 181 35.02 -8.43 -33.35
C ARG A 181 34.72 -8.97 -31.95
N GLU A 182 35.45 -9.98 -31.49
CA GLU A 182 35.31 -10.52 -30.13
C GLU A 182 35.61 -9.47 -29.07
N ILE A 183 36.70 -8.72 -29.22
CA ILE A 183 37.06 -7.64 -28.29
C ILE A 183 35.94 -6.57 -28.25
N ARG A 184 35.41 -6.15 -29.40
CA ARG A 184 34.29 -5.19 -29.46
C ARG A 184 33.04 -5.74 -28.77
N LEU A 185 32.68 -7.00 -29.00
CA LEU A 185 31.55 -7.65 -28.33
C LEU A 185 31.74 -7.74 -26.81
N HIS A 186 32.97 -7.98 -26.34
CA HIS A 186 33.29 -7.99 -24.92
C HIS A 186 33.21 -6.58 -24.30
N GLU A 187 33.72 -5.56 -25.00
CA GLU A 187 33.61 -4.17 -24.55
C GLU A 187 32.15 -3.70 -24.49
N GLU A 188 31.34 -4.02 -25.49
CA GLU A 188 29.90 -3.71 -25.51
C GLU A 188 29.15 -4.44 -24.38
N ALA A 189 29.45 -5.72 -24.15
CA ALA A 189 28.88 -6.47 -23.04
C ALA A 189 29.25 -5.86 -21.68
N ARG A 190 30.51 -5.43 -21.50
CA ARG A 190 30.96 -4.79 -20.26
C ARG A 190 30.27 -3.45 -20.02
N ARG A 191 30.14 -2.61 -21.05
CA ARG A 191 29.40 -1.34 -20.96
C ARG A 191 27.93 -1.57 -20.61
N HIS A 192 27.32 -2.59 -21.20
CA HIS A 192 25.93 -2.94 -20.88
C HIS A 192 25.78 -3.44 -19.43
N GLU A 193 26.72 -4.24 -18.93
CA GLU A 193 26.74 -4.70 -17.54
C GLU A 193 26.93 -3.52 -16.56
N GLU A 194 27.85 -2.60 -16.85
CA GLU A 194 28.07 -1.38 -16.05
C GLU A 194 26.78 -0.54 -15.96
N LEU A 195 26.09 -0.32 -17.08
CA LEU A 195 24.81 0.40 -17.11
C LEU A 195 23.71 -0.29 -16.29
N LEU A 196 23.62 -1.63 -16.35
CA LEU A 196 22.67 -2.38 -15.53
C LEU A 196 22.97 -2.26 -14.04
N LEU A 197 24.25 -2.29 -13.66
CA LEU A 197 24.68 -2.11 -12.27
C LEU A 197 24.34 -0.70 -11.76
N GLU A 198 24.55 0.34 -12.56
CA GLU A 198 24.15 1.70 -12.21
C GLU A 198 22.64 1.83 -12.05
N LYS A 199 21.85 1.29 -12.98
CA LYS A 199 20.37 1.27 -12.88
C LYS A 199 19.90 0.52 -11.63
N ASN A 200 20.58 -0.58 -11.26
CA ASN A 200 20.28 -1.32 -10.03
C ASN A 200 20.62 -0.51 -8.77
N LYS A 201 21.79 0.14 -8.73
CA LYS A 201 22.21 0.99 -7.60
C LYS A 201 21.23 2.14 -7.38
N LEU A 202 20.82 2.84 -8.44
CA LEU A 202 19.86 3.93 -8.35
C LEU A 202 18.50 3.46 -7.80
N ARG A 203 18.00 2.32 -8.29
CA ARG A 203 16.76 1.71 -7.77
C ARG A 203 16.87 1.31 -6.31
N GLU A 204 17.99 0.72 -5.89
CA GLU A 204 18.22 0.38 -4.48
C GLU A 204 18.26 1.62 -3.59
N GLN A 205 18.82 2.73 -4.07
CA GLN A 205 18.80 4.01 -3.37
C GLN A 205 17.36 4.53 -3.24
N GLN A 206 16.58 4.54 -4.31
CA GLN A 206 15.16 4.94 -4.29
C GLN A 206 14.34 4.09 -3.31
N ILE A 207 14.54 2.76 -3.30
CA ILE A 207 13.86 1.86 -2.34
C ILE A 207 14.25 2.21 -0.89
N LYS A 208 15.52 2.52 -0.63
CA LYS A 208 15.98 2.92 0.71
C LYS A 208 15.34 4.24 1.14
N GLU A 209 15.31 5.24 0.26
CA GLU A 209 14.68 6.54 0.52
C GLU A 209 13.19 6.39 0.82
N LEU A 210 12.47 5.59 0.03
CA LEU A 210 11.05 5.31 0.28
C LEU A 210 10.81 4.62 1.63
N ARG A 211 11.68 3.68 2.03
CA ARG A 211 11.58 3.03 3.35
C ARG A 211 11.83 4.01 4.49
N VAL A 212 12.83 4.90 4.37
CA VAL A 212 13.09 5.94 5.37
C VAL A 212 11.89 6.88 5.47
N HIS A 213 11.32 7.29 4.34
CA HIS A 213 10.14 8.13 4.30
C HIS A 213 8.92 7.47 4.97
N GLN A 214 8.69 6.18 4.71
CA GLN A 214 7.66 5.40 5.40
C GLN A 214 7.90 5.30 6.90
N GLU A 215 9.15 5.10 7.34
CA GLU A 215 9.48 5.02 8.76
C GLU A 215 9.16 6.34 9.49
N VAL A 216 9.44 7.48 8.86
CA VAL A 216 9.08 8.81 9.39
C VAL A 216 7.57 8.93 9.56
N HIS A 217 6.79 8.58 8.53
CA HIS A 217 5.33 8.64 8.61
C HIS A 217 4.75 7.67 9.65
N VAL A 218 5.33 6.49 9.82
CA VAL A 218 4.91 5.54 10.86
C VAL A 218 5.22 6.09 12.26
N LYS A 219 6.39 6.74 12.45
CA LYS A 219 6.73 7.39 13.73
C LYS A 219 5.77 8.54 14.05
N GLU A 220 5.49 9.41 13.07
CA GLU A 220 4.48 10.47 13.19
C GLU A 220 3.11 9.89 13.56
N LEU A 221 2.65 8.84 12.87
CA LEU A 221 1.36 8.21 13.18
C LEU A 221 1.27 7.70 14.63
N LYS A 222 2.35 7.11 15.16
CA LYS A 222 2.41 6.68 16.56
C LYS A 222 2.35 7.86 17.53
N ALA A 223 3.04 8.96 17.22
CA ALA A 223 3.00 10.17 18.02
C ALA A 223 1.58 10.79 18.02
N ARG A 224 0.92 10.86 16.85
CA ARG A 224 -0.47 11.36 16.75
C ARG A 224 -1.48 10.46 17.45
N GLU A 225 -1.24 9.16 17.49
CA GLU A 225 -2.08 8.23 18.25
C GLU A 225 -1.95 8.44 19.76
N GLN A 226 -0.74 8.72 20.26
CA GLN A 226 -0.53 9.10 21.66
C GLN A 226 -1.24 10.41 22.00
N GLU A 227 -1.07 11.44 21.17
CA GLU A 227 -1.77 12.73 21.34
C GLU A 227 -3.30 12.56 21.33
N MET A 228 -3.84 11.72 20.43
CA MET A 228 -5.27 11.42 20.40
C MET A 228 -5.76 10.77 21.70
N ASN A 229 -4.99 9.84 22.26
CA ASN A 229 -5.36 9.19 23.52
C ASN A 229 -5.31 10.18 24.69
N GLU A 230 -4.33 11.07 24.73
CA GLU A 230 -4.25 12.15 25.72
C GLU A 230 -5.46 13.09 25.62
N LEU A 231 -5.84 13.50 24.41
CA LEU A 231 -7.01 14.34 24.17
C LEU A 231 -8.32 13.66 24.57
N LYS A 232 -8.47 12.36 24.33
CA LYS A 232 -9.65 11.60 24.80
C LYS A 232 -9.73 11.54 26.32
N MET A 233 -8.60 11.32 27.00
CA MET A 233 -8.56 11.33 28.46
C MET A 233 -8.88 12.72 29.01
N TYR A 234 -8.41 13.77 28.34
CA TYR A 234 -8.71 15.15 28.69
C TYR A 234 -10.19 15.50 28.47
N GLU A 235 -10.77 15.12 27.32
CA GLU A 235 -12.19 15.26 27.02
C GLU A 235 -13.06 14.59 28.09
N MET A 236 -12.74 13.34 28.46
CA MET A 236 -13.47 12.61 29.50
C MET A 236 -13.43 13.35 30.85
N ARG A 237 -12.27 13.92 31.23
CA ARG A 237 -12.14 14.71 32.46
C ARG A 237 -13.00 15.98 32.39
N LEU A 238 -12.94 16.71 31.28
CA LEU A 238 -13.74 17.92 31.07
C LEU A 238 -15.26 17.61 31.10
N SER A 239 -15.70 16.53 30.45
CA SER A 239 -17.11 16.11 30.46
C SER A 239 -17.57 15.75 31.86
N THR A 240 -16.75 15.00 32.62
CA THR A 240 -17.07 14.63 34.00
C THR A 240 -17.21 15.88 34.87
N LYS A 241 -16.28 16.84 34.72
CA LYS A 241 -16.35 18.11 35.44
C LYS A 241 -17.58 18.93 35.05
N LYS A 242 -17.89 19.04 33.76
CA LYS A 242 -19.11 19.71 33.29
C LYS A 242 -20.37 19.12 33.96
N GLU A 243 -20.51 17.80 33.96
CA GLU A 243 -21.64 17.13 34.61
C GLU A 243 -21.70 17.36 36.13
N GLU A 244 -20.56 17.43 36.81
CA GLU A 244 -20.48 17.77 38.24
C GLU A 244 -21.03 19.18 38.49
N PHE A 245 -20.67 20.16 37.66
CA PHE A 245 -21.17 21.53 37.76
C PHE A 245 -22.65 21.66 37.40
N GLU A 246 -23.14 20.92 36.40
CA GLU A 246 -24.57 20.85 36.09
C GLU A 246 -25.38 20.27 37.27
N LYS A 247 -24.84 19.24 37.94
CA LYS A 247 -25.44 18.66 39.15
C LYS A 247 -25.46 19.65 40.31
N GLU A 248 -24.39 20.41 40.53
CA GLU A 248 -24.35 21.46 41.56
C GLU A 248 -25.34 22.60 41.24
N LEU A 249 -25.49 22.98 39.97
CA LEU A 249 -26.49 23.97 39.53
C LEU A 249 -27.93 23.50 39.82
N GLU A 250 -28.23 22.24 39.54
CA GLU A 250 -29.54 21.66 39.84
C GLU A 250 -29.77 21.52 41.36
N GLN A 251 -28.75 21.12 42.12
CA GLN A 251 -28.82 21.09 43.59
C GLN A 251 -29.09 22.48 44.17
N LEU A 252 -28.44 23.53 43.62
CA LEU A 252 -28.68 24.91 44.02
C LEU A 252 -30.13 25.34 43.73
N ARG A 253 -30.70 24.97 42.57
CA ARG A 253 -32.12 25.24 42.24
C ARG A 253 -33.05 24.58 43.25
N VAL A 254 -32.88 23.28 43.48
CA VAL A 254 -33.69 22.51 44.45
C VAL A 254 -33.55 23.08 45.87
N TYR A 255 -32.36 23.51 46.26
CA TYR A 255 -32.13 24.13 47.56
C TYR A 255 -32.90 25.45 47.70
N ASN A 256 -32.88 26.30 46.67
CA ASN A 256 -33.60 27.57 46.65
C ASN A 256 -35.12 27.38 46.65
N ASP A 257 -35.65 26.37 45.96
CA ASP A 257 -37.08 26.05 46.01
C ASP A 257 -37.50 25.60 47.41
N ARG A 258 -36.73 24.71 48.03
CA ARG A 258 -36.95 24.32 49.44
C ARG A 258 -36.82 25.50 50.38
N ARG A 259 -35.95 26.47 50.10
CA ARG A 259 -35.85 27.71 50.87
C ARG A 259 -37.18 28.47 50.77
N ARG A 260 -37.70 28.73 49.56
CA ARG A 260 -38.99 29.41 49.34
C ARG A 260 -40.13 28.73 50.11
N ASP A 261 -40.21 27.40 50.06
CA ASP A 261 -41.20 26.62 50.83
C ASP A 261 -41.08 26.83 52.34
N ARG A 262 -39.85 26.87 52.88
CA ARG A 262 -39.61 27.20 54.30
C ARG A 262 -40.12 28.60 54.64
N ILE A 263 -39.89 29.60 53.79
CA ILE A 263 -40.38 30.98 54.02
C ILE A 263 -41.91 30.99 54.15
N VAL A 264 -42.61 30.32 53.22
CA VAL A 264 -44.07 30.24 53.23
C VAL A 264 -44.58 29.53 54.49
N ALA A 265 -43.92 28.46 54.92
CA ALA A 265 -44.29 27.75 56.14
C ALA A 265 -44.12 28.61 57.41
N MET A 266 -43.06 29.44 57.44
CA MET A 266 -42.72 30.32 58.56
C MET A 266 -43.69 31.49 58.74
N HIS A 267 -44.32 31.97 57.66
CA HIS A 267 -45.33 33.04 57.72
C HIS A 267 -46.56 32.68 58.60
N ASN A 268 -46.70 31.41 59.01
CA ASN A 268 -47.76 30.94 59.91
C ASN A 268 -47.44 31.14 61.41
N LEU A 269 -46.26 31.68 61.77
CA LEU A 269 -45.89 31.91 63.16
C LEU A 269 -46.55 33.17 63.73
N ARG A 270 -47.23 33.02 64.87
CA ARG A 270 -47.99 34.12 65.51
C ARG A 270 -47.15 35.07 66.34
N ARG A 271 -45.90 34.73 66.67
CA ARG A 271 -45.02 35.55 67.52
C ARG A 271 -43.87 36.18 66.73
N ILE A 272 -43.90 37.50 66.59
CA ILE A 272 -43.00 38.27 65.71
C ILE A 272 -41.52 38.11 66.09
N LYS A 273 -41.17 38.24 67.37
CA LYS A 273 -39.76 38.12 67.81
C LYS A 273 -39.21 36.70 67.61
N MET A 274 -40.06 35.68 67.70
CA MET A 274 -39.69 34.28 67.44
C MET A 274 -39.49 34.05 65.95
N LEU A 275 -40.41 34.52 65.11
CA LEU A 275 -40.29 34.52 63.65
C LEU A 275 -38.96 35.15 63.20
N LEU A 276 -38.60 36.31 63.74
CA LEU A 276 -37.36 37.01 63.40
C LEU A 276 -36.10 36.21 63.75
N ARG A 277 -36.06 35.57 64.92
CA ARG A 277 -34.94 34.71 65.33
C ARG A 277 -34.79 33.50 64.42
N GLU A 278 -35.88 32.79 64.16
CA GLU A 278 -35.86 31.61 63.31
C GLU A 278 -35.54 31.97 61.85
N ARG A 279 -35.98 33.16 61.38
CA ARG A 279 -35.65 33.66 60.05
C ARG A 279 -34.17 34.03 59.93
N SER A 280 -33.62 34.74 60.91
CA SER A 280 -32.18 35.05 61.00
C SER A 280 -31.33 33.77 61.04
N GLU A 281 -31.74 32.77 61.82
CA GLU A 281 -31.08 31.47 61.83
C GLU A 281 -31.15 30.76 60.47
N ALA A 282 -32.30 30.78 59.80
CA ALA A 282 -32.44 30.22 58.47
C ALA A 282 -31.50 30.91 57.45
N VAL A 283 -31.38 32.23 57.49
CA VAL A 283 -30.47 33.00 56.62
C VAL A 283 -29.01 32.62 56.89
N ARG A 284 -28.60 32.49 58.15
CA ARG A 284 -27.25 32.01 58.51
C ARG A 284 -26.98 30.60 58.00
N ASN A 285 -27.96 29.71 58.06
CA ASN A 285 -27.82 28.36 57.53
C ASN A 285 -27.73 28.35 56.00
N ASP A 286 -28.50 29.20 55.31
CA ASP A 286 -28.39 29.38 53.87
C ASP A 286 -27.01 29.94 53.47
N LEU A 287 -26.47 30.92 54.21
CA LEU A 287 -25.12 31.47 53.97
C LEU A 287 -24.02 30.42 54.20
N LYS A 288 -24.15 29.56 55.23
CA LYS A 288 -23.23 28.44 55.44
C LYS A 288 -23.26 27.46 54.27
N HIS A 289 -24.44 27.15 53.74
CA HIS A 289 -24.59 26.28 52.58
C HIS A 289 -23.89 26.88 51.34
N ASP A 290 -24.13 28.15 51.06
CA ASP A 290 -23.53 28.86 49.92
C ASP A 290 -22.00 28.94 50.05
N LEU A 291 -21.48 29.23 51.25
CA LEU A 291 -20.05 29.22 51.51
C LEU A 291 -19.44 27.84 51.30
N GLN A 292 -20.13 26.77 51.71
CA GLN A 292 -19.70 25.38 51.47
C GLN A 292 -19.68 25.04 49.98
N LEU A 293 -20.69 25.45 49.22
CA LEU A 293 -20.74 25.30 47.77
C LEU A 293 -19.53 25.98 47.12
N LEU A 294 -19.27 27.25 47.47
CA LEU A 294 -18.09 27.97 46.97
C LEU A 294 -16.77 27.29 47.37
N LYS A 295 -16.69 26.60 48.52
CA LYS A 295 -15.51 25.80 48.87
C LYS A 295 -15.35 24.59 47.95
N ARG A 296 -16.43 23.88 47.64
CA ARG A 296 -16.38 22.71 46.74
C ARG A 296 -15.92 23.13 45.35
N ILE A 297 -16.52 24.19 44.81
CA ILE A 297 -16.17 24.73 43.49
C ILE A 297 -14.69 25.17 43.42
N ALA A 298 -14.15 25.77 44.49
CA ALA A 298 -12.76 26.26 44.51
C ALA A 298 -11.69 25.15 44.48
N ILE A 299 -12.00 23.95 45.01
CA ILE A 299 -11.03 22.83 45.09
C ILE A 299 -10.70 22.31 43.68
N ASP A 300 -11.67 22.36 42.78
CA ASP A 300 -11.56 21.78 41.44
C ASP A 300 -10.84 22.68 40.43
N ASN A 301 -10.54 23.95 40.76
CA ASN A 301 -9.98 24.90 39.81
C ASN A 301 -9.12 26.01 40.45
N PRO A 302 -7.85 25.73 40.80
CA PRO A 302 -6.99 26.68 41.52
C PRO A 302 -6.61 27.94 40.71
N GLU A 303 -6.60 27.84 39.38
CA GLU A 303 -6.11 28.89 38.46
C GLU A 303 -7.08 30.07 38.27
N SER A 304 -8.35 29.93 38.65
CA SER A 304 -9.40 30.95 38.37
C SER A 304 -10.27 31.24 39.61
N ASN A 305 -9.62 31.42 40.77
CA ASN A 305 -10.31 31.56 42.06
C ASN A 305 -10.69 33.00 42.44
N GLU A 306 -10.32 34.03 41.66
CA GLU A 306 -10.56 35.43 42.07
C GLU A 306 -12.03 35.78 42.28
N SER A 307 -12.92 35.36 41.37
CA SER A 307 -14.36 35.57 41.49
C SER A 307 -14.98 34.77 42.64
N ILE A 308 -14.49 33.54 42.84
CA ILE A 308 -14.93 32.65 43.93
C ILE A 308 -14.50 33.21 45.28
N ASP A 309 -13.26 33.70 45.40
CA ASP A 309 -12.73 34.30 46.62
C ASP A 309 -13.40 35.62 46.95
N TYR A 310 -13.73 36.43 45.94
CA TYR A 310 -14.55 37.62 46.12
C TYR A 310 -15.92 37.28 46.71
N LEU A 311 -16.64 36.31 46.12
CA LEU A 311 -17.95 35.90 46.64
C LEU A 311 -17.86 35.26 48.03
N ARG A 312 -16.81 34.47 48.31
CA ARG A 312 -16.58 33.91 49.65
C ARG A 312 -16.39 34.99 50.69
N LYS A 313 -15.56 36.00 50.43
CA LYS A 313 -15.36 37.14 51.34
C LYS A 313 -16.66 37.90 51.56
N LYS A 314 -17.41 38.15 50.48
CA LYS A 314 -18.71 38.84 50.55
C LYS A 314 -19.73 38.07 51.39
N PHE A 315 -19.89 36.77 51.17
CA PHE A 315 -20.87 35.95 51.90
C PHE A 315 -20.44 35.70 53.34
N GLN A 316 -19.14 35.65 53.61
CA GLN A 316 -18.61 35.61 54.97
C GLN A 316 -18.96 36.89 55.73
N LEU A 317 -18.77 38.06 55.12
CA LEU A 317 -19.16 39.33 55.73
C LEU A 317 -20.68 39.39 56.00
N GLN A 318 -21.51 38.94 55.07
CA GLN A 318 -22.97 38.85 55.29
C GLN A 318 -23.33 37.90 56.43
N TYR A 319 -22.61 36.78 56.57
CA TYR A 319 -22.80 35.84 57.67
C TYR A 319 -22.46 36.48 59.02
N ASP A 320 -21.33 37.18 59.10
CA ASP A 320 -20.88 37.83 60.34
C ASP A 320 -21.86 38.94 60.75
N LEU A 321 -22.34 39.75 59.80
CA LEU A 321 -23.38 40.76 60.03
C LEU A 321 -24.70 40.14 60.52
N GLU A 322 -25.09 38.97 60.00
CA GLU A 322 -26.32 38.30 60.45
C GLU A 322 -26.15 37.69 61.86
N VAL A 323 -24.93 37.32 62.26
CA VAL A 323 -24.63 36.92 63.65
C VAL A 323 -24.84 38.11 64.60
N GLU A 324 -24.33 39.29 64.24
CA GLU A 324 -24.58 40.51 65.01
C GLU A 324 -26.07 40.86 65.04
N GLN A 325 -26.76 40.75 63.90
CA GLN A 325 -28.19 40.97 63.78
C GLN A 325 -29.00 40.06 64.71
N GLN A 326 -28.65 38.78 64.80
CA GLN A 326 -29.29 37.83 65.72
C GLN A 326 -29.17 38.30 67.19
N THR A 327 -27.99 38.78 67.61
CA THR A 327 -27.82 39.31 68.96
C THR A 327 -28.68 40.56 69.21
N ALA A 328 -28.81 41.45 68.21
CA ALA A 328 -29.68 42.62 68.29
C ALA A 328 -31.16 42.23 68.38
N ILE A 329 -31.60 41.20 67.65
CA ILE A 329 -32.96 40.63 67.74
C ILE A 329 -33.22 40.10 69.15
N GLU A 330 -32.22 39.51 69.80
CA GLU A 330 -32.38 38.95 71.14
C GLU A 330 -32.68 40.03 72.19
N THR A 331 -32.03 41.19 72.08
CA THR A 331 -32.16 42.32 73.00
C THR A 331 -33.33 43.28 72.69
N MET A 332 -33.92 43.19 71.49
CA MET A 332 -34.97 44.09 70.99
C MET A 332 -36.34 43.95 71.70
N TYR A 333 -37.12 45.03 71.83
CA TYR A 333 -38.50 44.99 72.33
C TYR A 333 -39.50 44.46 71.28
N GLU A 334 -40.66 43.91 71.70
CA GLU A 334 -41.63 43.36 70.74
C GLU A 334 -42.26 44.43 69.82
N SER A 335 -42.38 45.69 70.27
CA SER A 335 -42.86 46.82 69.46
C SER A 335 -41.90 47.19 68.34
N GLU A 336 -40.60 47.22 68.64
CA GLU A 336 -39.52 47.44 67.67
C GLU A 336 -39.43 46.27 66.68
N ALA A 337 -39.56 45.04 67.15
CA ALA A 337 -39.59 43.84 66.31
C ALA A 337 -40.73 43.89 65.29
N LYS A 338 -41.92 44.36 65.68
CA LYS A 338 -43.05 44.56 64.76
C LYS A 338 -42.78 45.62 63.71
N HIS A 339 -42.11 46.71 64.07
CA HIS A 339 -41.77 47.78 63.11
C HIS A 339 -40.69 47.35 62.12
N ASN A 340 -39.74 46.50 62.53
CA ASN A 340 -38.61 46.09 61.72
C ASN A 340 -38.88 44.86 60.83
N LEU A 341 -39.91 44.07 61.13
CA LEU A 341 -40.20 42.81 60.43
C LEU A 341 -40.19 42.94 58.91
N SER A 342 -41.03 43.82 58.34
CA SER A 342 -41.14 43.99 56.89
C SER A 342 -39.80 44.40 56.26
N LYS A 343 -39.09 45.35 56.90
CA LYS A 343 -37.81 45.86 56.38
C LYS A 343 -36.74 44.76 56.30
N TRP A 344 -36.70 43.88 57.30
CA TRP A 344 -35.73 42.79 57.31
C TRP A 344 -36.15 41.63 56.42
N GLU A 345 -37.45 41.36 56.29
CA GLU A 345 -37.95 40.39 55.30
C GLU A 345 -37.59 40.82 53.88
N ASP A 346 -37.82 42.08 53.53
CA ASP A 346 -37.45 42.65 52.22
C ASP A 346 -35.93 42.53 52.00
N LYS A 347 -35.12 42.97 52.97
CA LYS A 347 -33.66 42.87 52.89
C LYS A 347 -33.19 41.43 52.72
N TRP A 348 -33.69 40.49 53.54
CA TRP A 348 -33.30 39.09 53.47
C TRP A 348 -33.69 38.47 52.12
N ASN A 349 -34.86 38.82 51.57
CA ASN A 349 -35.30 38.31 50.27
C ASN A 349 -34.49 38.88 49.11
N GLU A 350 -34.18 40.19 49.14
CA GLU A 350 -33.31 40.85 48.16
C GLU A 350 -31.90 40.26 48.16
N GLU A 351 -31.27 40.16 49.34
CA GLU A 351 -29.93 39.57 49.46
C GLU A 351 -29.93 38.11 49.01
N ALA A 352 -30.96 37.35 49.36
CA ALA A 352 -31.09 35.95 48.97
C ALA A 352 -31.26 35.76 47.45
N LEU A 353 -31.95 36.68 46.76
CA LEU A 353 -32.09 36.69 45.31
C LEU A 353 -30.77 37.05 44.63
N ILE A 354 -30.05 38.05 45.15
CA ILE A 354 -28.74 38.45 44.63
C ILE A 354 -27.71 37.32 44.79
N ARG A 355 -27.69 36.65 45.95
CA ARG A 355 -26.80 35.49 46.19
C ARG A 355 -27.09 34.34 45.24
N GLU A 356 -28.37 33.99 45.08
CA GLU A 356 -28.81 32.95 44.15
C GLU A 356 -28.36 33.27 42.72
N GLN A 357 -28.57 34.51 42.26
CA GLN A 357 -28.14 34.94 40.93
C GLN A 357 -26.62 34.88 40.78
N GLN A 358 -25.85 35.33 41.77
CA GLN A 358 -24.38 35.31 41.74
C GLN A 358 -23.82 33.89 41.66
N LEU A 359 -24.37 32.96 42.45
CA LEU A 359 -23.98 31.55 42.42
C LEU A 359 -24.39 30.87 41.11
N ARG A 360 -25.60 31.18 40.63
CA ARG A 360 -26.10 30.66 39.36
C ARG A 360 -25.22 31.09 38.18
N CYS A 361 -24.95 32.40 38.04
CA CYS A 361 -24.10 32.91 36.97
C CYS A 361 -22.70 32.29 37.05
N LEU A 362 -22.12 32.19 38.25
CA LEU A 362 -20.80 31.55 38.41
C LEU A 362 -20.81 30.10 37.93
N LEU A 363 -21.83 29.31 38.26
CA LEU A 363 -21.93 27.92 37.81
C LEU A 363 -22.18 27.83 36.29
N GLU A 364 -23.05 28.67 35.74
CA GLU A 364 -23.34 28.73 34.30
C GLU A 364 -22.09 29.13 33.49
N ASP A 365 -21.36 30.16 33.92
CA ASP A 365 -20.10 30.59 33.30
C ASP A 365 -19.09 29.44 33.29
N ARG A 366 -18.98 28.68 34.38
CA ARG A 366 -18.10 27.51 34.44
C ARG A 366 -18.53 26.37 33.53
N ILE A 367 -19.83 26.12 33.42
CA ILE A 367 -20.34 25.13 32.46
C ILE A 367 -19.96 25.55 31.04
N ILE A 368 -20.13 26.83 30.68
CA ILE A 368 -19.73 27.37 29.37
C ILE A 368 -18.21 27.28 29.16
N ASP A 369 -17.39 27.57 30.17
CA ASP A 369 -15.93 27.39 30.12
C ASP A 369 -15.54 25.92 29.82
N PHE A 370 -16.25 24.96 30.39
CA PHE A 370 -16.00 23.54 30.10
C PHE A 370 -16.51 23.15 28.70
N GLU A 371 -17.67 23.66 28.27
CA GLU A 371 -18.21 23.43 26.94
C GLU A 371 -17.29 23.96 25.84
N THR A 372 -16.77 25.17 25.99
CA THR A 372 -15.82 25.76 25.04
C THR A 372 -14.54 24.93 24.95
N LYS A 373 -13.94 24.54 26.08
CA LYS A 373 -12.77 23.65 26.10
C LYS A 373 -13.05 22.27 25.51
N LEU A 374 -14.25 21.73 25.71
CA LEU A 374 -14.68 20.48 25.09
C LEU A 374 -14.77 20.62 23.57
N MET A 375 -15.39 21.70 23.08
CA MET A 375 -15.48 21.99 21.64
C MET A 375 -14.09 22.13 21.01
N ASP A 376 -13.17 22.86 21.64
CA ASP A 376 -11.78 23.00 21.17
C ASP A 376 -11.06 21.64 21.14
N THR A 377 -11.28 20.80 22.16
CA THR A 377 -10.70 19.46 22.23
C THR A 377 -11.24 18.58 21.11
N ILE A 378 -12.56 18.58 20.87
CA ILE A 378 -13.19 17.83 19.78
C ILE A 378 -12.69 18.33 18.42
N GLN A 379 -12.53 19.63 18.24
CA GLN A 379 -12.00 20.19 17.00
C GLN A 379 -10.56 19.73 16.77
N ARG A 380 -9.70 19.81 17.79
CA ARG A 380 -8.32 19.32 17.71
C ARG A 380 -8.24 17.83 17.41
N GLN A 381 -9.15 17.02 17.95
CA GLN A 381 -9.25 15.60 17.61
C GLN A 381 -9.61 15.38 16.13
N ARG A 382 -10.51 16.19 15.55
CA ARG A 382 -10.83 16.14 14.11
C ARG A 382 -9.62 16.49 13.26
N ASP A 383 -8.94 17.58 13.59
CA ASP A 383 -7.73 18.02 12.88
C ASP A 383 -6.65 16.91 12.92
N LEU A 384 -6.50 16.21 14.05
CA LEU A 384 -5.58 15.08 14.16
C LEU A 384 -5.99 13.88 13.29
N ILE A 385 -7.28 13.61 13.13
CA ILE A 385 -7.76 12.56 12.23
C ILE A 385 -7.36 12.90 10.79
N GLU A 386 -7.58 14.14 10.36
CA GLU A 386 -7.18 14.59 9.02
C GLU A 386 -5.67 14.43 8.79
N VAL A 387 -4.84 14.84 9.76
CA VAL A 387 -3.39 14.67 9.64
C VAL A 387 -3.00 13.18 9.60
N ARG A 388 -3.62 12.32 10.40
CA ARG A 388 -3.38 10.86 10.34
C ARG A 388 -3.74 10.30 8.97
N GLU A 389 -4.85 10.72 8.39
CA GLU A 389 -5.22 10.32 7.03
C GLU A 389 -4.19 10.76 5.99
N THR A 390 -3.61 11.96 6.11
CA THR A 390 -2.54 12.39 5.20
C THR A 390 -1.30 11.50 5.29
N HIS A 391 -0.89 11.10 6.49
CA HIS A 391 0.24 10.19 6.68
C HIS A 391 -0.05 8.78 6.17
N ILE A 392 -1.28 8.28 6.34
CA ILE A 392 -1.71 6.99 5.78
C ILE A 392 -1.64 7.03 4.25
N LYS A 393 -2.21 8.06 3.61
CA LYS A 393 -2.15 8.25 2.16
C LYS A 393 -0.71 8.34 1.64
N ALA A 394 0.19 9.02 2.36
CA ALA A 394 1.61 9.10 2.02
C ALA A 394 2.29 7.71 2.09
N ILE A 395 2.00 6.92 3.12
CA ILE A 395 2.50 5.54 3.25
C ILE A 395 1.96 4.64 2.13
N GLU A 396 0.67 4.76 1.79
CA GLU A 396 0.03 4.01 0.70
C GLU A 396 0.65 4.34 -0.66
N SER A 397 0.88 5.63 -0.93
CA SER A 397 1.58 6.09 -2.13
C SER A 397 3.02 5.54 -2.21
N ALA A 398 3.78 5.62 -1.11
CA ALA A 398 5.11 5.05 -1.03
C ALA A 398 5.11 3.51 -1.21
N ASN A 399 4.10 2.81 -0.69
CA ASN A 399 3.93 1.37 -0.90
C ASN A 399 3.64 1.03 -2.36
N GLN A 400 2.85 1.86 -3.05
CA GLN A 400 2.55 1.69 -4.47
C GLN A 400 3.82 1.87 -5.31
N GLN A 401 4.61 2.92 -5.04
CA GLN A 401 5.90 3.15 -5.72
C GLN A 401 6.90 2.02 -5.45
N LEU A 402 6.97 1.50 -4.22
CA LEU A 402 7.80 0.34 -3.90
C LEU A 402 7.39 -0.92 -4.69
N LYS A 403 6.09 -1.17 -4.84
CA LYS A 403 5.59 -2.29 -5.66
C LYS A 403 6.01 -2.13 -7.13
N GLU A 404 5.91 -0.93 -7.67
CA GLU A 404 6.30 -0.62 -9.05
C GLU A 404 7.79 -0.88 -9.27
N LEU A 405 8.67 -0.32 -8.42
CA LEU A 405 10.12 -0.53 -8.49
C LEU A 405 10.52 -2.02 -8.35
N MET A 406 9.83 -2.76 -7.49
CA MET A 406 10.05 -4.21 -7.33
C MET A 406 9.58 -5.01 -8.55
N SER A 407 8.46 -4.62 -9.19
CA SER A 407 7.96 -5.26 -10.39
C SER A 407 8.84 -5.02 -11.61
N GLU A 408 9.42 -3.81 -11.74
CA GLU A 408 10.39 -3.49 -12.79
C GLU A 408 11.67 -4.32 -12.65
N LYS A 409 12.13 -4.56 -11.41
CA LYS A 409 13.27 -5.45 -11.15
C LYS A 409 12.99 -6.87 -11.66
N ALA A 410 11.81 -7.41 -11.40
CA ALA A 410 11.42 -8.74 -11.89
C ALA A 410 11.43 -8.80 -13.43
N ARG A 411 10.91 -7.77 -14.11
CA ARG A 411 10.94 -7.68 -15.59
C ARG A 411 12.36 -7.60 -16.14
N ASP A 412 13.20 -6.73 -15.58
CA ASP A 412 14.59 -6.60 -16.02
C ASP A 412 15.38 -7.91 -15.86
N THR A 413 15.18 -8.64 -14.75
CA THR A 413 15.85 -9.93 -14.53
C THR A 413 15.44 -11.01 -15.53
N THR A 414 14.17 -11.03 -15.97
CA THR A 414 13.70 -11.98 -16.98
C THR A 414 14.28 -11.72 -18.37
N VAL A 415 14.50 -10.45 -18.73
CA VAL A 415 15.09 -10.06 -20.01
C VAL A 415 16.57 -10.44 -20.09
N VAL A 416 17.33 -10.23 -19.01
CA VAL A 416 18.76 -10.60 -18.94
C VAL A 416 18.95 -12.12 -18.95
N GLY A 417 18.09 -12.88 -18.26
CA GLY A 417 18.12 -14.35 -18.29
C GLY A 417 17.92 -14.93 -19.70
N SER A 418 16.97 -14.37 -20.45
CA SER A 418 16.68 -14.77 -21.84
C SER A 418 17.85 -14.45 -22.80
N SER A 419 18.49 -13.29 -22.63
CA SER A 419 19.63 -12.88 -23.47
C SER A 419 20.87 -13.77 -23.26
N ASN A 420 21.14 -14.17 -22.02
CA ASN A 420 22.23 -15.09 -21.70
C ASN A 420 21.98 -16.51 -22.24
N GLN A 421 20.73 -16.97 -22.22
CA GLN A 421 20.33 -18.28 -22.76
C GLN A 421 20.49 -18.35 -24.29
N ILE A 422 20.22 -17.24 -24.99
CA ILE A 422 20.48 -17.10 -26.43
C ILE A 422 21.98 -17.15 -26.74
N ARG A 423 22.81 -16.51 -25.91
CA ARG A 423 24.27 -16.51 -26.07
C ARG A 423 24.87 -17.92 -25.88
N GLU A 424 24.35 -18.69 -24.92
CA GLU A 424 24.77 -20.07 -24.65
C GLU A 424 24.41 -21.04 -25.79
N LEU A 425 23.23 -20.86 -26.41
CA LEU A 425 22.78 -21.61 -27.58
C LEU A 425 23.58 -21.30 -28.86
N LEU A 426 24.08 -20.07 -29.01
CA LEU A 426 24.92 -19.67 -30.14
C LEU A 426 26.34 -20.28 -30.03
N VAL A 427 26.91 -20.32 -28.82
CA VAL A 427 28.25 -20.90 -28.57
C VAL A 427 28.26 -22.43 -28.75
N GLN A 428 27.15 -23.12 -28.45
CA GLN A 428 27.05 -24.57 -28.72
C GLN A 428 26.98 -24.90 -30.23
N LYS A 429 26.54 -23.96 -31.08
CA LYS A 429 26.37 -24.21 -32.51
C LYS A 429 27.68 -24.14 -33.30
N ASP A 430 28.65 -23.35 -32.85
CA ASP A 430 29.95 -23.19 -33.53
C ASP A 430 30.95 -24.32 -33.23
N ASN A 431 30.75 -25.08 -32.14
CA ASN A 431 31.54 -26.28 -31.84
C ASN A 431 31.06 -27.54 -32.60
N GLY A 432 29.97 -27.46 -33.37
CA GLY A 432 29.40 -28.59 -34.11
C GLY A 432 29.93 -28.82 -35.53
N ALA A 433 30.78 -27.92 -36.07
CA ALA A 433 31.11 -27.91 -37.51
C ALA A 433 32.56 -28.30 -37.85
N LYS A 434 33.33 -28.85 -36.91
CA LYS A 434 34.66 -29.43 -37.20
C LYS A 434 34.79 -30.77 -36.53
N LEU A 435 34.59 -31.86 -37.28
CA LEU A 435 35.25 -33.16 -37.12
C LEU A 435 34.73 -34.15 -38.17
N SER A 436 35.39 -34.18 -39.33
CA SER A 436 35.37 -35.35 -40.21
C SER A 436 36.74 -35.49 -40.87
N ASP A 437 37.62 -36.25 -40.22
CA ASP A 437 38.43 -37.24 -40.91
C ASP A 437 38.84 -38.32 -39.91
N SER A 438 38.43 -39.55 -40.21
CA SER A 438 38.67 -40.75 -39.42
C SER A 438 39.32 -41.81 -40.29
N ARG A 439 40.31 -42.53 -39.73
CA ARG A 439 40.52 -43.98 -39.90
C ARG A 439 41.70 -44.48 -39.02
N PRO A 440 41.77 -45.77 -38.65
CA PRO A 440 40.71 -46.60 -38.04
C PRO A 440 41.22 -47.43 -36.84
N SER A 441 40.33 -47.94 -35.99
CA SER A 441 40.50 -49.28 -35.42
C SER A 441 39.15 -49.91 -35.11
N THR A 442 39.07 -51.20 -35.45
CA THR A 442 37.92 -52.09 -35.64
C THR A 442 37.19 -52.45 -34.34
N GLN A 443 35.84 -52.34 -34.33
CA GLN A 443 34.82 -53.40 -34.21
C GLN A 443 35.02 -54.38 -33.03
N ASN A 444 34.07 -54.76 -32.17
CA ASN A 444 32.61 -54.89 -32.15
C ASN A 444 32.30 -55.27 -30.67
N SER A 445 31.12 -55.28 -30.06
CA SER A 445 29.75 -54.86 -30.33
C SER A 445 28.97 -55.03 -29.00
N HIS A 446 28.01 -54.14 -28.77
CA HIS A 446 26.79 -54.28 -27.95
C HIS A 446 26.84 -54.87 -26.52
N ARG A 447 26.47 -54.03 -25.54
CA ARG A 447 25.18 -54.18 -24.84
C ARG A 447 24.76 -52.89 -24.13
N SER A 448 23.51 -52.51 -24.37
CA SER A 448 22.76 -51.50 -23.63
C SER A 448 22.54 -51.93 -22.18
N SER A 449 22.41 -50.96 -21.27
CA SER A 449 21.48 -50.99 -20.13
C SER A 449 21.80 -49.87 -19.14
N THR A 450 20.92 -48.86 -19.13
CA THR A 450 20.40 -48.13 -17.96
C THR A 450 21.19 -48.15 -16.65
N PHE A 451 21.52 -46.96 -16.13
CA PHE A 451 21.15 -46.56 -14.75
C PHE A 451 21.38 -45.05 -14.55
N SER A 452 20.31 -44.27 -14.65
CA SER A 452 20.22 -42.93 -14.07
C SER A 452 19.61 -43.03 -12.66
N SER A 453 19.96 -42.06 -11.82
CA SER A 453 19.31 -41.69 -10.56
C SER A 453 19.61 -42.54 -9.31
N ILE A 454 20.56 -42.04 -8.51
CA ILE A 454 20.54 -42.21 -7.04
C ILE A 454 19.68 -41.07 -6.49
N PHE A 455 18.41 -41.44 -6.39
CA PHE A 455 17.30 -40.97 -5.59
C PHE A 455 16.46 -39.73 -5.95
N PRO A 456 15.11 -39.91 -5.90
CA PRO A 456 14.06 -39.00 -6.34
C PRO A 456 13.50 -38.26 -5.10
N PHE A 457 12.67 -37.22 -5.21
CA PHE A 457 11.32 -37.26 -5.75
C PHE A 457 10.85 -35.83 -6.01
N ASP A 458 10.31 -35.61 -7.21
CA ASP A 458 9.19 -34.69 -7.38
C ASP A 458 8.13 -35.40 -8.23
N ASP A 459 6.89 -35.09 -7.89
CA ASP A 459 5.66 -35.20 -8.69
C ASP A 459 5.15 -36.57 -9.14
N LEU A 460 4.15 -37.03 -8.39
CA LEU A 460 2.97 -37.68 -9.00
C LEU A 460 1.85 -36.65 -9.11
N SER A 461 1.53 -36.28 -10.34
CA SER A 461 0.23 -35.72 -10.68
C SER A 461 -0.67 -36.83 -11.21
N VAL A 462 -1.96 -36.79 -10.85
CA VAL A 462 -3.14 -36.89 -11.73
C VAL A 462 -4.35 -37.36 -10.90
N ARG A 463 -5.27 -36.40 -10.75
CA ARG A 463 -6.75 -36.46 -10.81
C ARG A 463 -7.55 -37.46 -9.96
N ASP A 464 -8.62 -36.85 -9.44
CA ASP A 464 -9.93 -37.40 -9.11
C ASP A 464 -10.03 -38.37 -7.93
N LEU A 465 -10.40 -37.81 -6.77
CA LEU A 465 -11.45 -38.34 -5.90
C LEU A 465 -12.09 -37.17 -5.13
N LYS A 466 -13.29 -36.76 -5.55
CA LYS A 466 -14.22 -36.01 -4.70
C LYS A 466 -14.87 -36.99 -3.74
N LEU A 467 -14.94 -36.64 -2.45
CA LEU A 467 -16.12 -36.77 -1.58
C LEU A 467 -15.79 -36.17 -0.20
N SER A 468 -16.65 -35.23 0.24
CA SER A 468 -17.18 -34.99 1.61
C SER A 468 -16.25 -35.27 2.81
N GLU A 469 -16.07 -34.38 3.80
CA GLU A 469 -17.13 -33.93 4.70
C GLU A 469 -16.59 -32.89 5.72
N ARG A 470 -17.47 -32.04 6.24
CA ARG A 470 -17.20 -31.06 7.31
C ARG A 470 -16.79 -31.72 8.64
N LYS A 471 -15.88 -31.09 9.39
CA LYS A 471 -15.95 -30.94 10.86
C LYS A 471 -14.90 -29.96 11.42
N THR A 472 -15.38 -28.86 11.99
CA THR A 472 -14.84 -28.28 13.24
C THR A 472 -15.77 -28.75 14.38
N PRO A 473 -15.56 -28.41 15.67
CA PRO A 473 -14.36 -27.99 16.43
C PRO A 473 -14.17 -28.85 17.72
N ASP A 474 -13.17 -28.53 18.54
CA ASP A 474 -13.05 -28.66 20.02
C ASP A 474 -11.62 -29.06 20.41
N ASP A 475 -11.03 -28.68 21.54
CA ASP A 475 -11.28 -27.68 22.57
C ASP A 475 -10.00 -27.69 23.46
N GLY A 476 -9.79 -26.66 24.27
CA GLY A 476 -9.13 -26.83 25.57
C GLY A 476 -7.60 -26.63 25.71
N ASP A 477 -7.29 -25.43 26.22
CA ASP A 477 -6.48 -25.19 27.42
C ASP A 477 -4.94 -25.23 27.35
N GLY A 478 -4.29 -24.28 28.04
CA GLY A 478 -2.83 -24.26 28.19
C GLY A 478 -2.17 -22.89 28.39
N SER A 479 -2.31 -22.38 29.62
CA SER A 479 -1.38 -21.54 30.37
C SER A 479 -0.02 -21.11 29.76
N THR A 480 0.30 -19.82 29.98
CA THR A 480 1.62 -19.24 30.34
C THR A 480 2.84 -19.53 29.46
N GLY A 481 3.42 -18.47 28.87
CA GLY A 481 4.75 -18.54 28.26
C GLY A 481 5.30 -17.18 27.85
N THR A 482 5.89 -16.46 28.80
CA THR A 482 6.77 -15.31 28.57
C THR A 482 7.95 -15.71 27.66
N LEU A 483 8.04 -15.13 26.47
CA LEU A 483 9.17 -15.34 25.56
C LEU A 483 10.38 -14.50 26.02
N SER A 484 11.29 -15.14 26.76
CA SER A 484 12.60 -14.56 27.12
C SER A 484 13.63 -14.69 26.00
N VAL A 485 14.38 -13.61 25.78
CA VAL A 485 15.46 -13.44 24.79
C VAL A 485 16.67 -14.37 25.05
N PRO A 486 17.31 -14.97 24.02
CA PRO A 486 18.51 -15.79 24.21
C PRO A 486 19.78 -14.97 24.51
N LYS A 487 20.54 -15.39 25.53
CA LYS A 487 21.87 -14.84 25.86
C LYS A 487 22.98 -15.64 25.14
N PHE A 488 23.84 -14.93 24.41
CA PHE A 488 25.05 -15.47 23.79
C PHE A 488 26.12 -15.83 24.83
N GLY A 489 26.55 -17.09 24.87
CA GLY A 489 27.70 -17.56 25.64
C GLY A 489 28.97 -17.58 24.80
N ARG A 490 30.00 -16.83 25.21
CA ARG A 490 31.36 -16.86 24.65
C ARG A 490 32.11 -18.09 25.18
N LYS A 491 32.64 -18.95 24.31
CA LYS A 491 33.67 -19.95 24.65
C LYS A 491 35.05 -19.43 24.23
N LYS A 492 35.95 -19.34 25.20
CA LYS A 492 37.41 -19.23 24.99
C LYS A 492 37.94 -20.62 24.68
N VAL A 493 38.84 -20.73 23.70
CA VAL A 493 39.69 -21.90 23.51
C VAL A 493 41.13 -21.39 23.40
N ALA A 494 41.98 -21.81 24.32
CA ALA A 494 43.42 -21.68 24.25
C ALA A 494 43.98 -22.96 23.61
N TRP A 495 44.96 -22.80 22.72
CA TRP A 495 45.79 -23.90 22.24
C TRP A 495 47.25 -23.53 22.49
N CYS A 496 47.93 -24.42 23.22
CA CYS A 496 49.36 -24.68 23.06
C CYS A 496 49.57 -25.46 21.78
#